data_AF-A0A3D2NID9-F1
#
_entry.id   AF-A0A3D2NID9-F1
#
_cell.length_a   1.000
_cell.length_b   1.000
_cell.length_c   1.000
_cell.angle_alpha   90.00
_cell.angle_beta   90.00
_cell.angle_gamma   90.00
#
_symmetry.space_group_name_H-M   'P 1'
#
loop_
_entity.id
_entity.type
_entity.pdbx_description
1 polymer ?
#
loop_
_entity_poly.entity_id
_entity_poly.type
_entity_poly.pdbx_seq_one_letter_code
_entity_poly.pdbx_strand_id
1 'polypeptide(L)' 'MRAVMMYGPGDVRVEEREKSRIEEPTDAVIRVTAACICGSDLWPYRGAEPLGITPPPL' A
#
# COMPACT_ATOMS: atom_id res chain seq x y z
N MET A 1 3.53 1.80 11.92
CA MET A 1 4.31 0.95 10.99
C MET A 1 4.44 1.72 9.70
N ARG A 2 5.63 1.76 9.11
CA ARG A 2 5.83 2.47 7.84
C ARG A 2 5.15 1.72 6.70
N ALA A 3 4.36 2.41 5.91
CA ALA A 3 3.68 1.88 4.72
C ALA A 3 3.82 2.83 3.53
N VAL A 4 3.85 2.28 2.32
CA VAL A 4 3.81 3.05 1.07
C VAL A 4 2.34 3.26 0.69
N MET A 5 1.92 4.52 0.56
CA MET A 5 0.55 4.90 0.20
C MET A 5 0.57 5.72 -1.10
N MET A 6 -0.39 5.48 -2.00
CA MET A 6 -0.53 6.22 -3.26
C MET A 6 -1.84 7.03 -3.26
N TYR A 7 -1.75 8.35 -3.41
CA TYR A 7 -2.89 9.28 -3.38
C TYR A 7 -3.33 9.74 -4.78
N GLY A 8 -2.48 9.53 -5.79
CA GLY A 8 -2.76 9.82 -7.19
C GLY A 8 -1.56 9.48 -8.07
N PRO A 9 -1.67 9.64 -9.39
CA PRO A 9 -0.55 9.48 -10.31
C PRO A 9 0.67 10.31 -9.86
N GLY A 10 1.81 9.65 -9.66
CA GLY A 10 3.03 10.28 -9.15
C GLY A 10 3.04 10.67 -7.65
N ASP A 11 1.90 10.63 -6.95
CA ASP A 11 1.81 10.98 -5.53
C ASP A 11 1.89 9.72 -4.66
N VAL A 12 3.13 9.37 -4.29
CA VAL A 12 3.45 8.22 -3.43
C VAL A 12 4.21 8.69 -2.20
N ARG A 13 3.75 8.27 -1.03
CA ARG A 13 4.29 8.71 0.27
C ARG A 13 4.57 7.52 1.16
N VAL A 14 5.55 7.68 2.04
CA VAL A 14 5.79 6.72 3.14
C VAL A 14 5.27 7.33 4.42
N GLU A 15 4.34 6.66 5.07
CA GLU A 15 3.62 7.17 6.24
C GLU A 15 3.59 6.16 7.37
N GLU A 16 3.40 6.64 8.61
CA GLU A 16 3.13 5.77 9.75
C GLU A 16 1.65 5.36 9.78
N ARG A 17 1.39 4.06 9.83
CA ARG A 17 0.07 3.44 9.90
C ARG A 17 -0.09 2.58 11.14
N GLU A 18 -1.32 2.27 11.50
CA GLU A 18 -1.59 1.28 12.55
C GLU A 18 -0.94 -0.06 12.20
N LYS A 19 -0.53 -0.80 13.23
CA LYS A 19 0.01 -2.15 13.02
C LYS A 19 -1.11 -3.08 12.57
N SER A 20 -0.82 -3.96 11.62
CA SER A 20 -1.74 -5.02 11.21
C SER A 20 -2.18 -5.87 12.40
N ARG A 21 -3.44 -6.29 12.38
CA ARG A 21 -4.08 -7.16 13.38
C ARG A 21 -4.68 -8.38 12.68
N ILE A 22 -4.87 -9.45 13.45
CA ILE A 22 -5.60 -10.64 13.02
C ILE A 22 -7.10 -10.32 13.14
N GLU A 23 -7.86 -10.48 12.06
CA GLU A 23 -9.31 -10.27 12.07
C GLU A 23 -10.05 -11.61 11.99
N GLU A 24 -9.57 -12.52 11.16
CA GLU A 24 -10.10 -13.87 11.01
C GLU A 24 -9.08 -14.94 11.49
N PRO A 25 -9.53 -16.14 11.92
CA PRO A 25 -8.64 -17.19 12.41
C PRO A 25 -7.56 -17.67 11.43
N THR A 26 -7.75 -17.40 10.13
CA THR A 26 -6.83 -17.79 9.05
C THR A 26 -5.79 -16.73 8.72
N ASP A 27 -5.82 -15.57 9.34
CA ASP A 27 -4.88 -14.50 9.04
C ASP A 27 -3.50 -14.75 9.65
N ALA A 28 -2.48 -14.11 9.06
CA ALA A 28 -1.13 -14.07 9.62
C ALA A 28 -0.53 -12.66 9.48
N VAL A 29 0.14 -12.20 10.54
CA VAL A 29 0.91 -10.95 10.52
C VAL A 29 2.37 -11.28 10.21
N ILE A 30 2.86 -10.76 9.08
CA ILE A 30 4.21 -11.04 8.58
C ILE A 30 5.07 -9.80 8.74
N ARG A 31 6.26 -9.96 9.34
CA ARG A 31 7.31 -8.92 9.28
C ARG A 31 7.99 -8.99 7.92
N VAL A 32 7.65 -8.04 7.04
CA VAL A 32 8.24 -7.92 5.70
C VAL A 32 9.74 -7.63 5.81
N THR A 33 10.58 -8.48 5.23
CA THR A 33 12.04 -8.30 5.16
C THR A 33 12.48 -7.57 3.90
N ALA A 34 11.76 -7.77 2.80
CA ALA A 34 11.95 -7.09 1.53
C ALA A 34 10.61 -6.96 0.80
N ALA A 35 10.44 -5.85 0.08
CA ALA A 35 9.35 -5.62 -0.86
C ALA A 35 9.95 -5.10 -2.16
N CYS A 36 9.36 -5.46 -3.29
CA CYS A 36 9.80 -5.07 -4.63
C CYS A 36 8.71 -4.29 -5.33
N ILE A 37 9.09 -3.56 -6.38
CA ILE A 37 8.16 -2.88 -7.28
C ILE A 37 7.91 -3.79 -8.48
N CYS A 38 6.65 -4.11 -8.75
CA CYS A 38 6.20 -4.83 -9.91
C CYS A 38 5.87 -3.87 -11.06
N GLY A 39 5.87 -4.37 -12.31
CA GLY A 39 5.39 -3.59 -13.46
C GLY A 39 3.93 -3.15 -13.34
N SER A 40 3.08 -3.93 -12.66
CA SER A 40 1.67 -3.61 -12.41
C SER A 40 1.48 -2.38 -11.51
N ASP A 41 2.42 -2.12 -10.60
CA ASP A 41 2.36 -0.94 -9.71
C ASP A 41 2.48 0.36 -10.51
N LEU A 42 3.07 0.29 -11.70
CA LEU A 42 3.29 1.45 -12.57
C LEU A 42 2.02 1.89 -13.32
N TRP A 43 1.00 1.04 -13.44
CA TRP A 43 -0.22 1.38 -14.17
C TRP A 43 -0.98 2.54 -13.48
N PRO A 44 -1.35 2.45 -12.19
CA PRO A 44 -1.93 3.58 -11.48
C PRO A 44 -0.93 4.71 -11.22
N TYR A 45 0.34 4.39 -10.97
CA TYR A 45 1.38 5.39 -10.75
C TYR A 45 1.53 6.37 -11.94
N ARG A 46 1.40 5.86 -13.18
CA ARG A 46 1.44 6.67 -14.41
C ARG A 46 0.09 7.28 -14.79
N GLY A 47 -0.97 6.99 -14.03
CA GLY A 47 -2.34 7.39 -14.36
C GLY A 47 -2.91 6.66 -15.57
N ALA A 48 -2.36 5.50 -15.95
CA ALA A 48 -2.91 4.66 -17.02
C ALA A 48 -4.18 3.92 -16.54
N GLU A 49 -4.30 3.69 -15.23
CA GLU A 49 -5.48 3.13 -14.58
C GLU A 49 -5.85 3.95 -13.34
N PRO A 50 -7.14 3.94 -12.92
CA PRO A 50 -7.54 4.57 -11.67
C PRO A 50 -6.94 3.85 -10.46
N LEU A 51 -6.80 4.58 -9.34
CA LEU A 51 -6.52 3.95 -8.05
C LEU A 51 -7.71 3.08 -7.64
N GLY A 52 -7.45 1.81 -7.34
CA GLY A 52 -8.50 0.92 -6.83
C GLY A 52 -9.05 1.36 -5.47
N ILE A 53 -8.18 1.84 -4.57
CA ILE A 53 -8.54 2.38 -3.26
C ILE A 53 -7.64 3.58 -2.96
N THR A 54 -8.23 4.74 -2.68
CA THR A 54 -7.51 5.87 -2.10
C THR A 54 -7.25 5.59 -0.63
N PRO A 55 -6.01 5.77 -0.13
CA PRO A 55 -5.68 5.61 1.27
C PRO A 55 -6.61 6.43 2.17
N PRO A 56 -7.16 5.85 3.25
CA PRO A 56 -7.92 6.65 4.21
C PRO A 56 -7.00 7.71 4.83
N PRO A 57 -7.56 8.88 5.21
CA PRO A 57 -6.80 9.88 5.98
C PRO A 57 -6.28 9.24 7.27
N LEU A 58 -5.16 9.77 7.76
CA LEU A 58 -4.56 9.35 9.04
C LEU A 58 -5.50 9.66 10.21
#